data_AF-A0A4Q3ULY1-F1
#
_entry.id   AF-A0A4Q3ULY1-F1
#
_cell.length_a   1.000
_cell.length_b   1.000
_cell.length_c   1.000
_cell.angle_alpha   90.00
_cell.angle_beta   90.00
_cell.angle_gamma   90.00
#
_symmetry.space_group_name_H-M   'P 1'
#
loop_
_entity.id
_entity.type
_entity.pdbx_description
1 polymer ?
#
loop_
_entity_poly.entity_id
_entity_poly.type
_entity_poly.pdbx_seq_one_letter_code
_entity_poly.pdbx_strand_id
1 'polypeptide(L)' 'MSNATKTEGAEAFDRGTERHACPYDAGSEEFHDWVDGWAQRKAWREKNGVRAEGEACQGDDRDLGGELDPPE' A
#
# COMPACT_ATOMS: atom_id res chain seq x y z
N MET A 1 -22.94 11.29 9.79
CA MET A 1 -21.53 11.28 10.23
C MET A 1 -20.66 11.41 8.99
N SER A 2 -19.61 12.20 9.10
CA SER A 2 -19.15 13.09 8.02
C SER A 2 -18.17 12.38 7.10
N ASN A 3 -18.49 12.29 5.80
CA ASN A 3 -17.54 11.90 4.76
C ASN A 3 -16.20 12.69 4.83
N ALA A 4 -16.22 13.88 5.45
CA ALA A 4 -15.03 14.66 5.78
C ALA A 4 -14.01 13.85 6.60
N THR A 5 -14.40 13.28 7.73
CA THR A 5 -13.49 12.54 8.63
C THR A 5 -12.93 11.28 7.97
N LYS A 6 -13.74 10.58 7.17
CA LYS A 6 -13.26 9.48 6.32
C LYS A 6 -12.22 9.95 5.29
N THR A 7 -12.47 11.11 4.67
CA THR A 7 -11.55 11.69 3.69
C THR A 7 -10.24 12.11 4.36
N GLU A 8 -10.30 12.71 5.55
CA GLU A 8 -9.13 13.05 6.35
C GLU A 8 -8.27 11.82 6.69
N GLY A 9 -8.91 10.69 7.03
CA GLY A 9 -8.22 9.42 7.25
C GLY A 9 -7.52 8.90 6.01
N ALA A 10 -8.20 8.96 4.85
CA ALA A 10 -7.61 8.57 3.57
C ALA A 10 -6.41 9.46 3.20
N GLU A 11 -6.53 10.78 3.35
CA GLU A 11 -5.44 11.72 3.09
C GLU A 11 -4.27 11.52 4.05
N ALA A 12 -4.54 11.21 5.32
CA ALA A 12 -3.49 10.90 6.29
C ALA A 12 -2.66 9.68 5.86
N PHE A 13 -3.30 8.64 5.33
CA PHE A 13 -2.57 7.51 4.73
C PHE A 13 -1.67 7.96 3.57
N ASP A 14 -2.20 8.78 2.64
CA ASP A 14 -1.41 9.27 1.50
C ASP A 14 -0.21 10.14 1.93
N ARG A 15 -0.27 10.77 3.10
CA ARG A 15 0.83 11.53 3.72
C ARG A 15 1.82 10.65 4.51
N GLY A 16 1.55 9.36 4.64
CA GLY A 16 2.39 8.41 5.40
C GLY A 16 2.12 8.41 6.91
N THR A 17 1.01 9.01 7.35
CA THR A 17 0.62 9.01 8.77
C THR A 17 0.20 7.60 9.21
N GLU A 18 0.74 7.13 10.31
CA GLU A 18 0.37 5.85 10.91
C GLU A 18 -1.01 5.91 11.56
N ARG A 19 -1.74 4.77 11.56
CA ARG A 19 -3.11 4.69 12.10
C ARG A 19 -3.21 5.15 13.57
N HIS A 20 -2.18 4.91 14.37
CA HIS A 20 -2.17 5.26 15.79
C HIS A 20 -1.94 6.76 16.04
N ALA A 21 -1.55 7.53 15.02
CA ALA A 21 -1.43 8.98 15.07
C ALA A 21 -2.76 9.70 14.77
N CYS A 22 -3.88 8.97 14.83
CA CYS A 22 -5.22 9.55 14.73
C CYS A 22 -5.42 10.62 15.82
N PRO A 23 -5.87 11.84 15.47
CA PRO A 23 -6.02 12.95 16.43
C PRO A 23 -7.28 12.82 17.31
N TYR A 24 -8.17 11.88 17.02
CA TYR A 24 -9.43 11.69 17.74
C TYR A 24 -9.29 10.66 18.86
N ASP A 25 -10.07 10.83 19.94
CA ASP A 25 -10.14 9.89 21.05
C ASP A 25 -10.55 8.49 20.60
N ALA A 26 -9.84 7.48 21.11
CA ALA A 26 -10.10 6.08 20.79
C ALA A 26 -11.51 5.67 21.24
N GLY A 27 -12.33 5.20 20.30
CA GLY A 27 -13.71 4.77 20.54
C GLY A 27 -14.77 5.82 20.22
N SER A 28 -14.37 7.05 19.88
CA SER A 28 -15.28 8.07 19.34
C SER A 28 -15.73 7.73 17.91
N GLU A 29 -16.87 8.27 17.51
CA GLU A 29 -17.39 8.07 16.14
C GLU A 29 -16.42 8.65 15.09
N GLU A 30 -15.81 9.82 15.36
CA GLU A 30 -14.78 10.39 14.48
C GLU A 30 -13.55 9.48 14.34
N PHE A 31 -13.14 8.80 15.41
CA PHE A 31 -12.03 7.86 15.36
C PHE A 31 -12.39 6.68 14.45
N HIS A 32 -13.61 6.14 14.54
CA HIS A 32 -14.05 5.06 13.66
C HIS A 32 -14.13 5.50 12.19
N ASP A 33 -14.69 6.68 11.91
CA ASP A 33 -14.77 7.22 10.54
C ASP A 33 -13.37 7.47 9.96
N TRP A 34 -12.45 8.09 10.72
CA TRP A 34 -11.09 8.37 10.27
C TRP A 34 -10.32 7.08 9.99
N VAL A 35 -10.37 6.11 10.91
CA VAL A 35 -9.71 4.81 10.76
C VAL A 35 -10.27 4.03 9.57
N ASP A 36 -11.59 4.08 9.36
CA ASP A 36 -12.27 3.43 8.24
C ASP A 36 -11.77 4.01 6.90
N GLY A 37 -11.71 5.35 6.79
CA GLY A 37 -11.16 6.02 5.61
C GLY A 37 -9.68 5.70 5.33
N TRP A 38 -8.86 5.71 6.38
CA TRP A 38 -7.44 5.33 6.31
C TRP A 38 -7.28 3.89 5.82
N ALA A 39 -8.05 2.95 6.37
CA ALA A 39 -7.99 1.54 6.02
C ALA A 39 -8.48 1.28 4.59
N GLN A 40 -9.55 1.95 4.17
CA GLN A 40 -10.04 1.88 2.78
C GLN A 40 -8.98 2.40 1.79
N ARG A 41 -8.29 3.49 2.12
CA ARG A 41 -7.24 4.04 1.26
C ARG A 41 -6.03 3.12 1.17
N LYS A 42 -5.61 2.55 2.30
CA LYS A 42 -4.57 1.51 2.34
C LYS A 42 -4.94 0.32 1.46
N ALA A 43 -6.13 -0.25 1.65
CA ALA A 43 -6.60 -1.40 0.87
C ALA A 43 -6.72 -1.06 -0.62
N TRP A 44 -7.13 0.17 -0.96
CA TRP A 44 -7.16 0.64 -2.34
C TRP A 44 -5.75 0.72 -2.93
N ARG A 45 -4.73 1.20 -2.19
CA ARG A 45 -3.32 1.24 -2.64
C ARG A 45 -2.72 -0.15 -2.80
N GLU A 46 -3.02 -1.07 -1.87
CA GLU A 46 -2.63 -2.48 -1.96
C GLU A 46 -3.24 -3.15 -3.20
N LYS A 47 -4.50 -2.83 -3.52
CA LYS A 47 -5.23 -3.38 -4.67
C LYS A 47 -4.88 -2.75 -6.02
N ASN A 48 -4.63 -1.44 -6.06
CA ASN A 48 -4.40 -0.67 -7.31
C ASN A 48 -2.91 -0.39 -7.58
N GLY A 49 -2.03 -0.91 -6.73
CA GLY A 49 -0.60 -0.87 -6.92
C GLY A 49 0.04 0.35 -6.28
N VAL A 50 1.04 0.08 -5.45
CA VAL A 50 2.40 0.52 -5.76
C VAL A 50 3.34 -0.54 -5.16
N ARG A 51 3.94 -1.33 -6.05
CA ARG A 51 5.32 -1.80 -5.90
C ARG A 51 6.19 -0.53 -6.01
N ALA A 52 6.35 0.22 -4.92
CA ALA A 52 7.44 1.20 -4.75
C ALA A 52 8.21 0.73 -3.55
N GLU A 53 9.14 -0.20 -3.80
CA GLU A 53 10.57 0.09 -3.90
C GLU A 53 11.21 -0.14 -2.54
N GLY A 54 11.43 -1.43 -2.29
CA GLY A 54 12.16 -1.95 -1.14
C GLY A 54 12.72 -3.36 -1.37
N GLU A 55 12.74 -3.86 -2.60
CA GLU A 55 13.36 -5.15 -2.90
C GLU A 55 14.16 -5.05 -4.19
N ALA A 56 15.48 -5.00 -3.99
CA ALA A 56 16.60 -5.32 -4.86
C ALA A 56 16.42 -5.22 -6.38
N CYS A 57 17.37 -4.52 -7.01
CA CYS A 57 17.88 -4.93 -8.31
C CYS A 57 18.31 -6.40 -8.25
N GLN A 58 17.40 -7.34 -8.43
CA GLN A 58 17.74 -8.70 -8.78
C GLN A 58 17.62 -8.77 -10.29
N GLY A 59 18.76 -8.49 -10.95
CA GLY A 59 18.95 -8.90 -12.32
C GLY A 59 18.70 -10.39 -12.37
N ASP A 60 17.63 -10.77 -13.05
CA ASP A 60 17.34 -12.14 -13.44
C ASP A 60 18.39 -12.47 -14.53
N ASP A 61 19.60 -12.84 -14.10
CA ASP A 61 20.58 -13.55 -14.91
C ASP A 61 19.99 -14.92 -15.20
N ARG A 62 19.03 -14.94 -16.12
CA ARG A 62 18.54 -16.17 -16.73
C ARG A 62 19.66 -16.71 -17.60
N ASP A 63 20.48 -17.54 -16.96
CA ASP A 63 20.75 -18.90 -17.41
C ASP A 63 20.93 -18.99 -18.94
N LEU A 64 22.16 -18.76 -19.40
CA LEU A 64 22.61 -19.11 -20.75
C LEU A 64 22.64 -20.64 -20.91
N GLY A 65 21.48 -21.28 -20.86
CA GLY A 65 21.28 -22.67 -21.29
C GLY A 65 21.19 -22.75 -22.81
N GLY A 66 22.28 -22.42 -23.50
CA GLY A 66 22.41 -22.53 -24.96
C GLY A 66 23.17 -23.78 -25.38
N GLU A 67 22.66 -24.97 -25.05
CA GLU A 67 23.15 -26.21 -25.67
C GLU A 67 22.39 -26.39 -27.00
N LEU A 68 22.96 -25.86 -28.08
CA LEU A 68 22.60 -26.25 -29.44
C LEU A 68 23.62 -27.28 -29.91
N ASP A 69 23.32 -28.56 -29.69
CA ASP A 69 23.98 -29.66 -30.38
C ASP A 69 23.27 -29.88 -31.73
N PRO A 70 23.92 -29.65 -32.88
CA PRO A 70 23.33 -29.94 -34.18
C PRO A 70 23.48 -31.44 -34.51
N PRO A 71 22.39 -32.17 -34.87
CA PRO A 71 22.53 -33.53 -35.36
C PRO A 71 23.15 -33.55 -36.77
N GLU A 72 24.06 -34.51 -36.98
CA GLU A 72 24.79 -34.84 -38.22
C GLU A 72 23.89 -35.19 -39.42
#